data_AF-A0A3D5DDT6-F1
#
_entry.id   AF-A0A3D5DDT6-F1
#
_cell.length_a   1.000
_cell.length_b   1.000
_cell.length_c   1.000
_cell.angle_alpha   90.00
_cell.angle_beta   90.00
_cell.angle_gamma   90.00
#
_symmetry.space_group_name_H-M   'P 1'
#
loop_
_entity.id
_entity.type
_entity.pdbx_description
1 polymer ?
#
loop_
_entity_poly.entity_id
_entity_poly.type
_entity_poly.pdbx_seq_one_letter_code
_entity_poly.pdbx_strand_id
1 'polypeptide(L)' 'RWLISDAPADQIRRLASATGGHATLFRSESNESPFTPLGAVNLRIHRRLKKTFDPARIFNPGRMYADI' A
#
# COMPACT_ATOMS: atom_id res chain seq x y z
N ARG A 1 9.18 -14.55 -3.51
CA ARG A 1 9.07 -15.45 -2.32
C ARG A 1 7.70 -15.26 -1.69
N TRP A 2 7.08 -16.33 -1.19
CA TRP A 2 5.76 -16.31 -0.54
C TRP A 2 5.91 -16.60 0.95
N LEU A 3 5.07 -15.98 1.78
CA LEU A 3 5.03 -16.16 3.23
C LEU A 3 3.56 -16.25 3.66
N ILE A 4 3.22 -17.27 4.44
CA ILE A 4 1.97 -17.37 5.18
C ILE A 4 2.31 -17.11 6.63
N SER A 5 1.62 -16.17 7.28
CA SER A 5 1.85 -15.80 8.67
C SER A 5 0.59 -15.15 9.24
N ASP A 6 0.40 -15.32 10.54
CA ASP A 6 -0.57 -14.65 11.40
C ASP A 6 0.01 -13.38 12.08
N ALA A 7 1.28 -13.06 11.85
CA ALA A 7 1.91 -11.87 12.38
C ALA A 7 1.27 -10.59 11.81
N PRO A 8 1.18 -9.50 12.59
CA PRO A 8 0.65 -8.23 12.09
C PRO A 8 1.38 -7.77 10.82
N ALA A 9 0.62 -7.32 9.82
CA ALA A 9 1.19 -6.94 8.53
C ALA A 9 2.28 -5.85 8.66
N ASP A 10 2.14 -4.93 9.61
CA ASP A 10 3.14 -3.89 9.87
C ASP A 10 4.47 -4.45 10.38
N GLN A 11 4.45 -5.54 11.15
CA GLN A 11 5.68 -6.19 11.59
C GLN A 11 6.42 -6.80 10.40
N ILE A 12 5.70 -7.52 9.53
CA ILE A 12 6.27 -8.14 8.33
C ILE A 12 6.83 -7.06 7.38
N ARG A 13 6.08 -5.97 7.18
CA ARG A 13 6.51 -4.84 6.35
C ARG A 13 7.77 -4.16 6.90
N ARG A 14 7.85 -3.92 8.21
CA ARG A 14 9.06 -3.36 8.86
C ARG A 14 10.29 -4.24 8.62
N LEU A 15 10.15 -5.55 8.80
CA LEU A 15 11.26 -6.50 8.57
C LEU A 15 11.69 -6.53 7.10
N ALA A 16 10.74 -6.54 6.17
CA ALA A 16 11.04 -6.47 4.75
C ALA A 16 11.77 -5.16 4.39
N SER A 17 11.30 -4.02 4.89
CA SER A 17 11.91 -2.71 4.65
C SER A 17 13.32 -2.59 5.23
N ALA A 18 13.59 -3.20 6.40
CA ALA A 18 14.92 -3.22 6.99
C ALA A 18 15.98 -3.89 6.09
N THR A 19 15.57 -4.77 5.20
CA THR A 19 16.44 -5.42 4.20
C THR A 19 16.28 -4.82 2.79
N GLY A 20 15.71 -3.62 2.65
CA GLY A 20 15.44 -2.96 1.36
C GLY A 20 14.35 -3.62 0.51
N GLY A 21 13.55 -4.52 1.09
CA GLY A 21 12.44 -5.22 0.43
C GLY A 21 11.07 -4.67 0.82
N HIS A 22 10.01 -5.19 0.20
CA HIS A 22 8.62 -4.80 0.45
C HIS A 22 7.75 -6.05 0.63
N ALA A 23 6.62 -5.90 1.32
CA ALA A 23 5.65 -6.98 1.51
C ALA A 23 4.25 -6.51 1.09
N THR A 24 3.61 -7.30 0.22
CA THR A 24 2.25 -7.06 -0.27
C THR A 24 1.37 -8.20 0.19
N LEU A 25 0.27 -7.88 0.85
CA LEU A 25 -0.75 -8.84 1.22
C LEU A 25 -1.45 -9.31 -0.05
N PHE A 26 -1.42 -10.62 -0.28
CA PHE A 26 -1.98 -11.23 -1.49
C PHE A 26 -3.37 -11.83 -1.26
N ARG A 27 -3.58 -12.44 -0.08
CA ARG A 27 -4.85 -13.05 0.30
C ARG A 27 -5.04 -12.88 1.80
N SER A 28 -6.21 -12.36 2.19
CA SER A 28 -6.65 -12.22 3.57
C SER A 28 -8.15 -12.02 3.59
N GLU A 29 -8.79 -12.45 4.67
CA GLU A 29 -10.17 -12.10 5.01
C GLU A 29 -10.25 -10.73 5.71
N SER A 30 -9.11 -10.10 6.01
CA SER A 30 -9.02 -8.78 6.62
C SER A 30 -9.16 -7.64 5.60
N ASN A 31 -9.79 -6.54 6.02
CA ASN A 31 -9.86 -5.29 5.26
C ASN A 31 -8.58 -4.43 5.38
N GLU A 32 -7.44 -5.05 5.64
CA GLU A 32 -6.17 -4.34 5.74
C GLU A 32 -5.70 -3.84 4.37
N SER A 33 -5.01 -2.69 4.36
CA SER A 33 -4.38 -2.20 3.14
C SER A 33 -3.35 -3.21 2.64
N PRO A 34 -3.45 -3.67 1.38
CA PRO A 34 -2.62 -4.75 0.91
C PRO A 34 -1.18 -4.31 0.61
N PHE A 35 -0.97 -3.04 0.32
CA PHE A 35 0.36 -2.53 -0.08
C PHE A 35 1.18 -2.06 1.11
N THR A 36 2.50 -2.11 0.97
CA THR A 36 3.39 -1.41 1.91
C THR A 36 3.14 0.10 1.82
N PRO A 37 2.95 0.82 2.95
CA PRO A 37 2.74 2.26 2.93
C PRO A 37 3.84 3.00 2.15
N LEU A 38 3.44 3.98 1.33
CA LEU A 38 4.39 4.82 0.62
C LEU A 38 5.09 5.78 1.58
N GLY A 39 6.39 5.97 1.38
CA GLY A 39 7.10 7.09 1.98
C GLY A 39 6.48 8.43 1.55
N ALA A 40 6.66 9.46 2.39
CA ALA A 40 5.97 10.75 2.24
C ALA A 40 6.14 11.40 0.84
N VAL A 41 7.33 11.27 0.24
CA VAL A 41 7.62 11.83 -1.10
C VAL A 41 6.82 11.11 -2.18
N ASN A 42 6.82 9.77 -2.16
CA ASN A 42 6.07 8.97 -3.14
C ASN A 42 4.58 9.20 -2.99
N LEU A 43 4.07 9.25 -1.76
CA LEU A 43 2.66 9.56 -1.50
C LEU A 43 2.25 10.91 -2.11
N ARG A 44 3.08 11.95 -1.96
CA ARG A 44 2.84 13.27 -2.56
C ARG A 44 2.81 13.23 -4.08
N ILE A 45 3.72 12.48 -4.71
CA ILE A 45 3.74 12.31 -6.17
C ILE A 45 2.47 11.59 -6.64
N HIS A 46 2.12 10.48 -6.02
CA HIS A 46 0.93 9.71 -6.37
C HIS A 46 -0.36 10.53 -6.25
N ARG A 47 -0.52 11.32 -5.17
CA ARG A 47 -1.66 12.24 -5.02
C ARG A 47 -1.73 13.27 -6.15
N ARG A 48 -0.58 13.84 -6.54
CA ARG A 48 -0.54 14.81 -7.65
C ARG A 48 -0.94 14.16 -8.97
N LEU A 49 -0.42 12.96 -9.25
CA LEU A 49 -0.79 12.20 -10.45
C LEU A 49 -2.29 11.89 -10.46
N LYS A 50 -2.82 11.38 -9.35
CA LYS A 50 -4.25 11.07 -9.22
C LYS A 50 -5.13 12.29 -9.46
N LYS A 51 -4.77 13.44 -8.88
CA LYS A 51 -5.50 14.71 -9.08
C LYS A 51 -5.48 15.18 -10.53
N THR A 52 -4.36 15.00 -11.24
CA THR A 52 -4.24 15.43 -12.64
C THR A 52 -5.04 14.53 -13.58
N PHE A 53 -4.98 13.20 -13.38
CA PHE A 53 -5.57 12.23 -14.32
C PHE A 53 -7.00 11.81 -13.96
N ASP A 54 -7.42 11.98 -12.70
CA ASP A 54 -8.77 11.66 -12.23
C ASP A 54 -9.25 12.68 -11.18
N PRO A 55 -9.48 13.94 -11.60
CA PRO A 55 -9.92 15.00 -10.70
C PRO A 55 -11.28 14.71 -10.06
N ALA A 56 -12.13 13.91 -10.71
CA ALA A 56 -13.43 13.49 -10.22
C ALA A 56 -13.38 12.24 -9.32
N ARG A 57 -12.21 11.61 -9.14
CA ARG A 57 -12.00 10.39 -8.34
C ARG A 57 -12.90 9.20 -8.74
N ILE A 58 -13.16 9.06 -10.03
CA ILE A 58 -14.04 8.01 -10.57
C ILE A 58 -13.33 6.65 -10.54
N PHE A 59 -12.02 6.61 -10.78
CA PHE A 59 -11.29 5.36 -10.89
C PHE A 59 -10.83 4.85 -9.52
N ASN A 60 -11.17 3.61 -9.18
CA ASN A 60 -10.63 2.90 -8.01
C ASN A 60 -10.76 3.66 -6.66
N PRO A 61 -11.94 4.24 -6.32
CA PRO A 61 -12.10 4.98 -5.06
C PRO A 61 -11.79 4.09 -3.86
N GLY A 62 -10.93 4.56 -2.96
CA GLY A 62 -10.52 3.83 -1.75
C GLY A 62 -9.66 2.59 -2.00
N ARG A 63 -9.23 2.31 -3.24
CA ARG A 63 -8.33 1.18 -3.54
C ARG A 63 -6.87 1.65 -3.66
N MET A 64 -5.95 0.70 -3.62
CA MET A 64 -4.49 0.92 -3.59
C MET A 64 -4.00 1.60 -2.32
N TYR A 65 -4.21 2.91 -2.19
CA TYR A 65 -3.85 3.68 -1.00
C TYR A 65 -5.03 4.58 -0.68
N ALA A 66 -5.62 4.40 0.50
CA ALA A 66 -6.85 5.10 0.88
C ALA A 66 -6.73 6.63 0.82
N ASP A 67 -5.52 7.17 0.97
CA ASP A 67 -5.27 8.61 0.99
C ASP A 67 -4.89 9.20 -0.38
N ILE A 68 -5.07 8.46 -1.49
CA ILE A 68 -4.80 8.91 -2.87
C ILE A 68 -6.12 8.99 -3.65
#